data_AF-A0A8T4JTD1-F1
#
_entry.id   AF-A0A8T4JTD1-F1
#
_cell.length_a   1.000
_cell.length_b   1.000
_cell.length_c   1.000
_cell.angle_alpha   90.00
_cell.angle_beta   90.00
_cell.angle_gamma   90.00
#
_symmetry.space_group_name_H-M   'P 1'
#
loop_
_entity.id
_entity.type
_entity.pdbx_description
1 polymer ?
#
loop_
_entity_poly.entity_id
_entity_poly.type
_entity_poly.pdbx_seq_one_letter_code
_entity_poly.pdbx_strand_id
1 'polypeptide(L)'
;MTVQENLIQRLKKIDQNRNVLFTAIDTLKTEQEIKEFYKAYVGFLRDDTTDPKVKDDPAGVADQNIGYVLGYYNGDTAIRWLNALPGTYHPVFGDVPIN
;
A
#
# COMPACT_ATOMS: atom_id res chain seq x y z
N MET A 1 -17.12 4.78 12.83
CA MET A 1 -15.76 4.29 12.57
C MET A 1 -15.87 2.89 12.01
N THR A 2 -15.64 2.74 10.72
CA THR A 2 -15.59 1.44 10.06
C THR A 2 -14.24 0.78 10.38
N VAL A 3 -14.20 -0.56 10.39
CA VAL A 3 -13.01 -1.36 10.74
C VAL A 3 -11.77 -1.00 9.89
N GLN A 4 -11.97 -0.46 8.68
CA GLN A 4 -10.88 -0.05 7.77
C GLN A 4 -10.14 1.23 8.21
N GLU A 5 -10.80 2.23 8.80
CA GLU A 5 -10.13 3.42 9.36
C GLU A 5 -9.17 3.04 10.50
N ASN A 6 -9.42 1.91 11.17
CA ASN A 6 -8.61 1.45 12.30
C ASN A 6 -7.19 1.04 11.87
N LEU A 7 -7.02 0.41 10.69
CA LEU A 7 -5.72 -0.13 10.29
C LEU A 7 -4.70 0.98 9.96
N ILE A 8 -5.09 2.00 9.19
CA ILE A 8 -4.21 3.14 8.86
C ILE A 8 -3.80 3.89 10.12
N GLN A 9 -4.75 4.14 11.02
CA GLN A 9 -4.47 4.83 12.28
C GLN A 9 -3.59 3.99 13.21
N ARG A 10 -3.77 2.66 13.24
CA ARG A 10 -2.91 1.74 13.99
C ARG A 10 -1.48 1.78 13.47
N LEU A 11 -1.29 1.73 12.15
CA LEU A 11 0.04 1.80 11.52
C LEU A 11 0.71 3.17 11.77
N LYS A 12 -0.03 4.29 11.65
CA LYS A 12 0.47 5.63 12.01
C LYS A 12 0.86 5.74 13.49
N LYS A 13 0.23 4.99 14.39
CA LYS A 13 0.60 4.97 15.81
C LYS A 13 1.90 4.21 16.10
N ILE A 14 2.28 3.26 15.25
CA ILE A 14 3.56 2.54 15.38
C ILE A 14 4.72 3.48 15.09
N ASP A 15 4.59 4.29 14.04
CA ASP A 15 5.57 5.33 13.71
C ASP A 15 4.85 6.55 13.14
N GLN A 16 4.74 7.59 13.96
CA GLN A 16 4.02 8.83 13.62
C GLN A 16 4.83 9.74 12.68
N ASN A 17 6.14 9.52 12.56
CA ASN A 17 7.04 10.38 11.79
C ASN A 17 7.35 9.79 10.41
N ARG A 18 6.89 8.56 10.13
CA ARG A 18 7.15 7.84 8.89
C ARG A 18 5.88 7.70 8.06
N ASN A 19 6.05 7.71 6.74
CA ASN A 19 4.95 7.44 5.83
C ASN A 19 4.40 6.03 6.10
N VAL A 20 3.07 5.95 6.24
CA VAL A 20 2.34 4.74 6.64
C VAL A 20 2.62 3.52 5.75
N LEU A 21 2.98 3.74 4.48
CA LEU A 21 3.35 2.66 3.55
C LEU A 21 4.59 1.90 4.01
N PHE A 22 5.62 2.61 4.48
CA PHE A 22 6.83 1.96 4.95
C PHE A 22 6.55 1.14 6.21
N THR A 23 5.78 1.72 7.14
CA THR A 23 5.35 1.00 8.34
C THR A 23 4.51 -0.22 7.99
N ALA A 24 3.63 -0.14 6.99
CA ALA A 24 2.85 -1.28 6.51
C ALA A 24 3.76 -2.38 5.94
N ILE A 25 4.71 -2.03 5.06
CA ILE A 25 5.62 -3.01 4.44
C ILE A 25 6.51 -3.70 5.49
N ASP A 26 6.96 -2.95 6.50
CA ASP A 26 7.76 -3.48 7.60
C ASP A 26 6.97 -4.39 8.55
N THR A 27 5.67 -4.16 8.73
CA THR A 27 4.86 -4.84 9.76
C THR A 27 3.96 -5.95 9.21
N LEU A 28 3.35 -5.78 8.04
CA LEU A 28 2.36 -6.70 7.50
C LEU A 28 3.06 -7.87 6.79
N LYS A 29 2.71 -9.10 7.18
CA LYS A 29 3.40 -10.32 6.72
C LYS A 29 2.48 -11.30 6.00
N THR A 30 1.17 -11.15 6.13
CA THR A 30 0.21 -12.03 5.45
C THR A 30 -0.44 -11.36 4.26
N GLU A 31 -0.85 -12.17 3.27
CA GLU A 31 -1.57 -11.68 2.09
C GLU A 31 -2.87 -10.98 2.46
N GLN A 32 -3.60 -11.50 3.45
CA GLN A 32 -4.84 -10.90 3.92
C GLN A 32 -4.62 -9.51 4.51
N GLU A 33 -3.61 -9.34 5.39
CA GLU A 33 -3.28 -8.04 5.97
C GLU A 33 -2.91 -7.02 4.90
N ILE A 34 -2.15 -7.43 3.88
CA ILE A 34 -1.73 -6.56 2.77
C ILE A 34 -2.97 -6.13 1.95
N LYS A 35 -3.88 -7.04 1.65
CA LYS A 35 -5.14 -6.74 0.94
C LYS A 35 -6.07 -5.82 1.76
N GLU A 36 -6.13 -6.02 3.07
CA GLU A 36 -6.90 -5.15 3.97
C GLU A 36 -6.28 -3.75 4.05
N PHE A 37 -4.95 -3.67 4.11
CA PHE A 37 -4.22 -2.42 4.05
C PHE A 37 -4.47 -1.67 2.75
N TYR A 38 -4.40 -2.35 1.60
CA TYR A 38 -4.66 -1.72 0.30
C TYR A 38 -6.03 -1.07 0.25
N LYS A 39 -7.09 -1.78 0.66
CA LYS A 39 -8.45 -1.22 0.71
C LYS A 39 -8.54 0.00 1.62
N ALA A 40 -7.91 -0.07 2.79
CA ALA A 40 -7.89 1.04 3.74
C ALA A 40 -7.07 2.23 3.22
N TYR A 41 -5.97 1.98 2.51
CA TYR A 41 -5.11 3.00 1.94
C TYR A 41 -5.77 3.73 0.77
N VAL A 42 -6.45 3.02 -0.13
CA VAL A 42 -7.27 3.63 -1.19
C VAL A 42 -8.36 4.51 -0.60
N GLY A 43 -9.07 4.04 0.43
CA GLY A 43 -10.08 4.84 1.14
C GLY A 43 -9.47 6.08 1.77
N PHE A 44 -8.33 5.93 2.46
CA PHE A 44 -7.58 7.04 3.04
C PHE A 44 -7.17 8.08 1.99
N LEU A 45 -6.62 7.65 0.85
CA LEU A 45 -6.23 8.57 -0.23
C LEU A 45 -7.42 9.37 -0.76
N ARG A 46 -8.56 8.70 -0.96
CA ARG A 46 -9.77 9.36 -1.44
C ARG A 46 -10.32 10.39 -0.46
N ASP A 47 -10.32 10.05 0.83
CA ASP A 47 -11.03 10.81 1.87
C ASP A 47 -10.14 11.93 2.47
N ASP A 48 -8.81 11.75 2.52
CA ASP A 48 -7.86 12.67 3.16
C ASP A 48 -7.22 13.68 2.19
N THR A 49 -7.39 13.50 0.87
CA THR A 49 -6.79 14.38 -0.14
C THR A 49 -7.70 15.55 -0.54
N THR A 50 -7.10 16.66 -0.94
CA THR A 50 -7.78 17.75 -1.68
C THR A 50 -7.47 17.73 -3.17
N ASP A 51 -6.50 16.92 -3.62
CA ASP A 51 -6.11 16.81 -5.03
C ASP A 51 -7.21 16.08 -5.82
N PRO A 52 -7.83 16.74 -6.83
CA PRO A 52 -8.85 16.11 -7.68
C PRO A 52 -8.34 14.84 -8.37
N LYS A 53 -7.08 14.79 -8.80
CA LYS A 53 -6.52 13.62 -9.49
C LYS A 53 -6.50 12.38 -8.60
N VAL A 54 -6.20 12.57 -7.31
CA VAL A 54 -6.19 11.49 -6.34
C VAL A 54 -7.62 11.06 -5.97
N LYS A 55 -8.60 11.97 -6.01
CA LYS A 55 -10.02 11.62 -5.82
C LYS A 55 -10.60 10.83 -6.99
N ASP A 56 -10.19 11.19 -8.22
CA ASP A 56 -10.67 10.56 -9.45
C ASP A 56 -10.12 9.13 -9.60
N ASP A 57 -8.86 8.89 -9.20
CA ASP A 57 -8.25 7.56 -9.24
C ASP A 57 -7.36 7.26 -8.00
N PRO A 58 -7.96 7.02 -6.82
CA PRO A 58 -7.21 6.71 -5.61
C PRO A 58 -6.54 5.33 -5.67
N ALA A 59 -7.07 4.41 -6.48
CA ALA A 59 -6.51 3.07 -6.64
C ALA A 59 -5.21 3.11 -7.46
N GLY A 60 -5.22 3.78 -8.62
CA GLY A 60 -4.01 3.94 -9.43
C GLY A 60 -2.90 4.70 -8.70
N VAL A 61 -3.26 5.73 -7.90
CA VAL A 61 -2.29 6.42 -7.03
C VAL A 61 -1.76 5.50 -5.92
N ALA A 62 -2.61 4.66 -5.32
CA ALA A 62 -2.17 3.68 -4.34
C ALA A 62 -1.16 2.69 -4.94
N ASP A 63 -1.46 2.16 -6.13
CA ASP A 63 -0.58 1.24 -6.85
C ASP A 63 0.78 1.86 -7.17
N GLN A 64 0.79 3.11 -7.65
CA GLN A 64 2.04 3.85 -7.90
C GLN A 64 2.85 4.06 -6.62
N ASN A 65 2.21 4.48 -5.54
CA ASN A 65 2.91 4.75 -4.28
C ASN A 65 3.46 3.48 -3.65
N ILE A 66 2.69 2.39 -3.64
CA ILE A 66 3.14 1.09 -3.12
C ILE A 66 4.31 0.58 -3.97
N GLY A 67 4.16 0.60 -5.30
CA GLY A 67 5.20 0.23 -6.25
C GLY A 67 6.51 0.98 -6.03
N TYR A 68 6.43 2.31 -5.89
CA TYR A 68 7.58 3.15 -5.59
C TYR A 68 8.25 2.77 -4.27
N VAL A 69 7.48 2.56 -3.20
CA VAL A 69 8.02 2.22 -1.89
C VAL A 69 8.65 0.82 -1.88
N LEU A 70 8.07 -0.16 -2.57
CA LEU A 70 8.63 -1.51 -2.68
C LEU A 70 10.02 -1.52 -3.33
N GLY A 71 10.32 -0.53 -4.20
CA GLY A 71 11.65 -0.35 -4.80
C GLY A 71 12.79 -0.14 -3.79
N TYR A 72 12.49 0.20 -2.53
CA TYR A 72 13.46 0.32 -1.46
C TYR A 72 13.66 -0.96 -0.64
N TYR A 73 12.89 -2.01 -0.91
CA TYR A 73 12.92 -3.25 -0.15
C TYR A 73 13.56 -4.40 -0.93
N ASN A 74 13.94 -5.46 -0.20
CA ASN A 74 14.48 -6.67 -0.82
C ASN A 74 13.44 -7.43 -1.65
N GLY A 75 13.93 -8.31 -2.54
CA GLY A 75 13.10 -9.08 -3.47
C GLY A 75 12.00 -9.89 -2.78
N ASP A 76 12.29 -10.55 -1.66
CA ASP A 76 11.30 -11.36 -0.93
C ASP A 76 10.13 -10.51 -0.41
N THR A 77 10.41 -9.29 0.06
CA THR A 77 9.38 -8.36 0.51
C THR A 77 8.57 -7.83 -0.66
N ALA A 78 9.24 -7.46 -1.76
CA ALA A 78 8.56 -7.01 -2.98
C ALA A 78 7.64 -8.10 -3.53
N ILE A 79 8.13 -9.33 -3.69
CA ILE A 79 7.35 -10.46 -4.21
C ILE A 79 6.13 -10.75 -3.32
N ARG A 80 6.29 -10.77 -2.00
CA ARG A 80 5.15 -10.98 -1.09
C ARG A 80 4.03 -9.97 -1.32
N TRP A 81 4.40 -8.70 -1.47
CA TRP A 81 3.43 -7.61 -1.69
C TRP A 81 2.80 -7.68 -3.08
N LEU A 82 3.58 -7.96 -4.12
CA LEU A 82 3.10 -8.07 -5.49
C LEU A 82 2.22 -9.30 -5.70
N ASN A 83 2.50 -10.41 -5.02
CA ASN A 83 1.62 -11.58 -5.00
C ASN A 83 0.27 -11.27 -4.32
N ALA A 84 0.28 -10.45 -3.27
CA ALA A 84 -0.94 -10.02 -2.61
C ALA A 84 -1.74 -9.00 -3.43
N LEU A 85 -1.05 -8.20 -4.25
CA LEU A 85 -1.58 -7.09 -5.05
C LEU A 85 -1.10 -7.19 -6.51
N PRO A 86 -1.65 -8.13 -7.31
CA PRO A 86 -1.16 -8.37 -8.67
C PRO A 86 -1.39 -7.21 -9.66
N GLY A 87 -2.16 -6.19 -9.27
CA GLY A 87 -2.34 -4.95 -10.05
C GLY A 87 -1.30 -3.86 -9.75
N THR A 88 -0.44 -4.06 -8.75
CA THR A 88 0.56 -3.07 -8.34
C THR A 88 1.84 -3.24 -9.18
N TYR A 89 2.30 -2.16 -9.79
CA TYR A 89 3.49 -2.14 -10.66
C TYR A 89 4.79 -1.91 -9.86
N HIS A 90 5.85 -2.66 -10.14
CA HIS A 90 7.17 -2.43 -9.52
C HIS A 90 8.15 -1.74 -10.50
N PRO A 91 8.70 -0.56 -10.17
CA PRO A 91 9.55 0.19 -11.10
C PRO A 91 10.88 -0.51 -11.44
N VAL A 92 11.33 -1.47 -10.63
CA VAL A 92 12.58 -2.24 -10.86
C VAL A 92 12.34 -3.66 -11.37
N PHE A 93 11.16 -4.25 -11.15
CA PHE A 93 10.89 -5.66 -11.49
C PHE A 93 9.92 -5.82 -12.68
N GLY A 94 9.32 -4.72 -13.17
CA GLY A 94 8.30 -4.78 -14.23
C GLY A 94 7.00 -5.44 -13.75
N ASP A 95 6.18 -5.89 -14.70
CA ASP A 95 5.05 -6.78 -14.41
C ASP A 95 5.61 -8.09 -13.85
N VAL A 96 5.26 -8.43 -12.61
CA VAL A 96 5.69 -9.70 -12.03
C VAL A 96 4.94 -10.83 -12.75
N PRO A 97 5.63 -11.81 -13.34
CA PRO A 97 4.95 -12.94 -13.95
C PRO A 97 4.18 -13.71 -12.88
N ILE A 98 2.88 -13.86 -13.09
CA ILE A 98 2.01 -14.74 -12.31
C ILE A 98 2.46 -16.17 -12.62
N ASN A 99 3.06 -16.85 -11.65
CA ASN A 99 3.28 -18.30 -11.71
C ASN A 99 1.99 -19.05 -11.37
#